data_AF-A0A3D1D2V4-F1
#
_entry.id   AF-A0A3D1D2V4-F1
#
_cell.length_a   1.000
_cell.length_b   1.000
_cell.length_c   1.000
_cell.angle_alpha   90.00
_cell.angle_beta   90.00
_cell.angle_gamma   90.00
#
_symmetry.space_group_name_H-M   'P 1'
#
loop_
_entity.id
_entity.type
_entity.pdbx_description
1 polymer ?
#
loop_
_entity_poly.entity_id
_entity_poly.type
_entity_poly.pdbx_seq_one_letter_code
_entity_poly.pdbx_strand_id
1 'polypeptide(L)'
;MDRKILFISAGLACMPALLAAKPSKARKTGLARPNILFIMCDDMGYGDLACYGQPFISTPNIDRMASEGMRFTQAYAGSPVSAPSRAALMTGQHSGHSHVRGNKEYWSYNKTVRYGDNVDFAVVGQEPYDPAHKILPEMLKDRGYRTGMFGKWAGGYEGSASTPDKRGIDEFYGYICQFQAHLYYPNFLNRYSRSLGDTAVVREVLEDNIKHPMFGPGYFKRTQYSAKIIHDKALE
;
A
#
# COMPACT_ATOMS: atom_id res chain seq x y z
N MET A 1 -58.77 15.68 -72.73
CA MET A 1 -57.63 14.80 -72.42
C MET A 1 -56.39 15.63 -72.67
N ASP A 2 -55.87 16.33 -71.67
CA ASP A 2 -54.75 17.25 -71.85
C ASP A 2 -53.91 17.37 -70.58
N ARG A 3 -52.59 17.26 -70.77
CA ARG A 3 -51.52 17.44 -69.79
C ARG A 3 -51.55 18.86 -69.22
N LYS A 4 -51.27 19.07 -67.91
CA LYS A 4 -50.52 20.26 -67.45
C LYS A 4 -49.65 19.98 -66.20
N ILE A 5 -48.40 20.41 -66.35
CA ILE A 5 -47.31 20.52 -65.39
C ILE A 5 -47.58 21.70 -64.45
N LEU A 6 -47.25 21.57 -63.16
CA LEU A 6 -47.25 22.69 -62.21
C LEU A 6 -45.82 22.95 -61.72
N PHE A 7 -45.30 24.13 -62.07
CA PHE A 7 -44.08 24.71 -61.50
C PHE A 7 -44.43 25.42 -60.20
N ILE A 8 -43.71 25.11 -59.11
CA ILE A 8 -43.74 25.91 -57.88
C ILE A 8 -42.42 26.67 -57.81
N SER A 9 -42.51 27.99 -57.97
CA SER A 9 -41.42 28.93 -57.81
C SER A 9 -41.09 29.16 -56.34
N ALA A 10 -39.80 29.25 -56.07
CA ALA A 10 -39.20 29.40 -54.76
C ALA A 10 -39.48 30.77 -54.12
N GLY A 11 -39.67 30.76 -52.80
CA GLY A 11 -39.56 31.93 -51.92
C GLY A 11 -38.75 31.55 -50.68
N LEU A 12 -37.44 31.75 -50.75
CA LEU A 12 -36.50 31.49 -49.66
C LEU A 12 -36.55 32.68 -48.68
N ALA A 13 -37.37 32.60 -47.63
CA ALA A 13 -37.31 33.52 -46.50
C ALA A 13 -36.44 32.90 -45.40
N CYS A 14 -35.14 33.24 -45.42
CA CYS A 14 -34.19 32.84 -44.40
C CYS A 14 -34.38 33.74 -43.16
N MET A 15 -35.23 33.34 -42.23
CA MET A 15 -35.27 33.95 -40.88
C MET A 15 -34.09 33.39 -40.07
N PRO A 16 -33.16 34.23 -39.57
CA PRO A 16 -32.19 33.77 -38.59
C PRO A 16 -32.94 33.55 -37.27
N ALA A 17 -33.35 32.31 -37.01
CA ALA A 17 -33.70 31.91 -35.67
C ALA A 17 -32.41 31.99 -34.83
N LEU A 18 -32.21 33.11 -34.12
CA LEU A 18 -31.29 33.17 -33.00
C LEU A 18 -31.82 32.17 -31.95
N LEU A 19 -31.41 30.91 -32.08
CA LEU A 19 -31.38 30.00 -30.95
C LEU A 19 -30.37 30.61 -29.97
N ALA A 20 -30.88 31.34 -28.99
CA ALA A 20 -30.16 31.61 -27.76
C ALA A 20 -29.86 30.24 -27.14
N ALA A 21 -28.69 29.68 -27.47
CA ALA A 21 -28.15 28.52 -26.81
C ALA A 21 -28.09 28.88 -25.33
N LYS A 22 -28.98 28.30 -24.53
CA LYS A 22 -28.87 28.37 -23.07
C LYS A 22 -27.44 27.98 -22.74
N PRO A 23 -26.69 28.79 -21.97
CA PRO A 23 -25.35 28.41 -21.58
C PRO A 23 -25.48 27.06 -20.90
N SER A 24 -24.91 26.03 -21.53
CA SER A 24 -24.71 24.75 -20.90
C SER A 24 -24.00 25.07 -19.60
N LYS A 25 -24.67 24.84 -18.46
CA LYS A 25 -23.98 24.79 -17.18
C LYS A 25 -22.94 23.71 -17.38
N ALA A 26 -21.69 24.11 -17.64
CA ALA A 26 -20.57 23.21 -17.64
C ALA A 26 -20.70 22.43 -16.33
N ARG A 27 -21.07 21.15 -16.45
CA ARG A 27 -21.10 20.25 -15.32
C ARG A 27 -19.67 20.30 -14.84
N LYS A 28 -19.43 20.93 -13.68
CA LYS A 28 -18.21 20.69 -12.92
C LYS A 28 -18.27 19.20 -12.61
N THR A 29 -17.82 18.37 -13.54
CA THR A 29 -17.29 17.06 -13.23
C THR A 29 -15.96 17.38 -12.55
N GLY A 30 -16.03 17.89 -11.32
CA GLY A 30 -14.92 17.74 -10.40
C GLY A 30 -14.77 16.24 -10.29
N LEU A 31 -13.88 15.66 -11.09
CA LEU A 31 -13.54 14.26 -11.00
C LEU A 31 -13.20 14.05 -9.53
N ALA A 32 -14.06 13.32 -8.82
CA ALA A 32 -13.80 12.97 -7.44
C ALA A 32 -12.42 12.29 -7.43
N ARG A 33 -11.54 12.72 -6.52
CA ARG A 33 -10.20 12.14 -6.42
C ARG A 33 -10.36 10.63 -6.19
N PRO A 34 -9.71 9.77 -6.97
CA PRO A 34 -9.88 8.32 -6.83
C PRO A 34 -9.25 7.85 -5.53
N ASN A 35 -9.77 6.77 -4.95
CA ASN A 35 -9.04 6.04 -3.91
C ASN A 35 -7.89 5.27 -4.56
N ILE A 36 -6.73 5.27 -3.90
CA ILE A 36 -5.54 4.56 -4.35
C ILE A 36 -5.26 3.45 -3.35
N LEU A 37 -5.35 2.20 -3.79
CA LEU A 37 -4.99 1.03 -3.01
C LEU A 37 -3.78 0.36 -3.66
N PHE A 38 -2.68 0.25 -2.93
CA PHE A 38 -1.49 -0.46 -3.38
C PHE A 38 -1.36 -1.77 -2.60
N ILE A 39 -1.37 -2.91 -3.30
CA ILE A 39 -1.19 -4.23 -2.73
C ILE A 39 0.19 -4.73 -3.12
N MET A 40 1.10 -4.84 -2.15
CA MET A 40 2.46 -5.33 -2.36
C MET A 40 2.65 -6.68 -1.67
N CYS A 41 2.87 -7.73 -2.46
CA CYS A 41 3.27 -9.03 -1.92
C CYS A 41 4.77 -9.03 -1.62
N ASP A 42 5.18 -9.77 -0.59
CA ASP A 42 6.59 -9.98 -0.23
C ASP A 42 7.03 -11.34 -0.79
N ASP A 43 8.13 -11.36 -1.53
CA ASP A 43 8.75 -12.56 -2.13
C ASP A 43 7.84 -13.41 -3.04
N MET A 44 6.78 -12.82 -3.60
CA MET A 44 5.95 -13.47 -4.63
C MET A 44 6.66 -13.44 -6.00
N GLY A 45 6.89 -14.61 -6.56
CA GLY A 45 7.46 -14.81 -7.88
C GLY A 45 6.45 -14.57 -9.01
N TYR A 46 6.97 -14.31 -10.22
CA TYR A 46 6.15 -14.12 -11.43
C TYR A 46 5.20 -15.29 -11.69
N GLY A 47 5.64 -16.51 -11.37
CA GLY A 47 4.89 -17.73 -11.60
C GLY A 47 3.94 -18.13 -10.48
N ASP A 48 3.76 -17.37 -9.39
CA ASP A 48 3.00 -17.85 -8.22
C ASP A 48 1.48 -17.72 -8.35
N LEU A 49 0.99 -16.98 -9.34
CA LEU A 49 -0.43 -16.71 -9.56
C LEU A 49 -0.98 -17.55 -10.71
N ALA A 50 -2.20 -18.07 -10.57
CA ALA A 50 -2.79 -18.91 -11.62
C ALA A 50 -3.00 -18.14 -12.94
N CYS A 51 -3.31 -16.84 -12.87
CA CYS A 51 -3.36 -15.96 -14.05
C CYS A 51 -1.98 -15.71 -14.72
N TYR A 52 -0.89 -16.26 -14.16
CA TYR A 52 0.44 -16.33 -14.77
C TYR A 52 0.90 -17.77 -15.08
N GLY A 53 0.04 -18.77 -14.89
CA GLY A 53 0.19 -20.12 -15.45
C GLY A 53 0.54 -21.25 -14.47
N GLN A 54 0.68 -20.99 -13.16
CA GLN A 54 0.90 -22.10 -12.21
C GLN A 54 -0.39 -22.89 -11.92
N PRO A 55 -0.29 -24.22 -11.70
CA PRO A 55 -1.47 -25.09 -11.54
C PRO A 55 -1.80 -25.53 -10.10
N PHE A 56 -1.04 -25.11 -9.09
CA PHE A 56 -1.08 -25.71 -7.74
C PHE A 56 -1.78 -24.85 -6.67
N ILE A 57 -1.65 -23.53 -6.75
CA ILE A 57 -2.15 -22.58 -5.74
C ILE A 57 -3.42 -21.93 -6.26
N SER A 58 -4.46 -21.87 -5.42
CA SER A 58 -5.71 -21.20 -5.77
C SER A 58 -5.61 -19.69 -5.46
N THR A 59 -5.71 -18.84 -6.48
CA THR A 59 -5.60 -17.37 -6.36
C THR A 59 -6.83 -16.61 -6.88
N PRO A 60 -8.07 -17.07 -6.62
CA PRO A 60 -9.25 -16.67 -7.39
C PRO A 60 -9.55 -15.17 -7.36
N ASN A 61 -9.24 -14.47 -6.26
CA ASN A 61 -9.44 -13.02 -6.16
C ASN A 61 -8.46 -12.22 -7.01
N ILE A 62 -7.20 -12.64 -7.08
CA ILE A 62 -6.17 -11.98 -7.91
C ILE A 62 -6.41 -12.32 -9.38
N ASP A 63 -6.81 -13.55 -9.68
CA ASP A 63 -7.15 -13.96 -11.05
C ASP A 63 -8.37 -13.18 -11.57
N ARG A 64 -9.38 -12.98 -10.71
CA ARG A 64 -10.52 -12.13 -11.03
C ARG A 64 -10.11 -10.68 -11.25
N MET A 65 -9.26 -10.10 -10.38
CA MET A 65 -8.72 -8.75 -10.57
C MET A 65 -7.97 -8.60 -11.89
N ALA A 66 -7.18 -9.61 -12.29
CA ALA A 66 -6.50 -9.62 -13.58
C ALA A 66 -7.47 -9.68 -14.77
N SER A 67 -8.60 -10.40 -14.64
CA SER A 67 -9.62 -10.51 -15.69
C SER A 67 -10.52 -9.28 -15.83
N GLU A 68 -10.76 -8.57 -14.71
CA GLU A 68 -11.58 -7.35 -14.66
C GLU A 68 -10.76 -6.08 -14.95
N GLY A 69 -9.43 -6.19 -15.03
CA GLY A 69 -8.51 -5.07 -15.12
C GLY A 69 -7.39 -5.26 -16.15
N MET A 70 -6.20 -4.78 -15.80
CA MET A 70 -5.01 -4.85 -16.64
C MET A 70 -3.95 -5.71 -15.97
N ARG A 71 -3.41 -6.67 -16.72
CA ARG A 71 -2.35 -7.58 -16.28
C ARG A 71 -1.06 -7.30 -17.06
N PHE A 72 0.04 -7.06 -16.35
CA PHE A 72 1.35 -6.81 -16.94
C PHE A 72 2.17 -8.10 -17.03
N THR A 73 2.69 -8.44 -18.20
CA THR A 73 3.63 -9.57 -18.37
C THR A 73 5.10 -9.16 -18.23
N GLN A 74 5.37 -7.86 -18.12
CA GLN A 74 6.71 -7.27 -18.00
C GLN A 74 6.68 -6.12 -16.98
N ALA A 75 6.53 -6.46 -15.70
CA ALA A 75 6.59 -5.53 -14.58
C ALA A 75 7.77 -5.90 -13.67
N TYR A 76 8.66 -4.95 -13.41
CA TYR A 76 9.92 -5.19 -12.70
C TYR A 76 9.96 -4.45 -11.37
N ALA A 77 10.46 -5.13 -10.33
CA ALA A 77 10.77 -4.51 -9.05
C ALA A 77 11.98 -3.56 -9.18
N GLY A 78 12.03 -2.53 -8.33
CA GLY A 78 13.14 -1.56 -8.34
C GLY A 78 14.48 -2.11 -7.84
N SER A 79 14.47 -3.28 -7.19
CA SER A 79 15.64 -3.99 -6.68
C SER A 79 15.29 -5.46 -6.43
N PRO A 80 16.26 -6.40 -6.44
CA PRO A 80 16.01 -7.81 -6.13
C PRO A 80 15.73 -8.10 -4.65
N VAL A 81 15.76 -7.10 -3.77
CA VAL A 81 15.58 -7.28 -2.32
C VAL A 81 14.65 -6.24 -1.70
N SER A 82 13.95 -6.66 -0.64
CA SER A 82 12.89 -5.95 0.08
C SER A 82 13.12 -4.44 0.27
N ALA A 83 13.96 -4.00 1.21
CA ALA A 83 14.01 -2.59 1.61
C ALA A 83 14.40 -1.64 0.45
N PRO A 84 15.38 -1.97 -0.41
CA PRO A 84 15.66 -1.18 -1.61
C PRO A 84 14.53 -1.17 -2.65
N SER A 85 13.80 -2.28 -2.83
CA SER A 85 12.65 -2.33 -3.75
C SER A 85 11.50 -1.44 -3.25
N ARG A 86 11.21 -1.51 -1.94
CA ARG A 86 10.25 -0.61 -1.26
C ARG A 86 10.69 0.85 -1.35
N ALA A 87 11.98 1.13 -1.16
CA ALA A 87 12.52 2.48 -1.31
C ALA A 87 12.29 3.02 -2.73
N ALA A 88 12.58 2.23 -3.76
CA ALA A 88 12.35 2.63 -5.14
C ALA A 88 10.87 2.95 -5.42
N LEU A 89 9.95 2.15 -4.90
CA LEU A 89 8.50 2.43 -4.97
C LEU A 89 8.14 3.73 -4.23
N MET A 90 8.63 3.90 -3.01
CA MET A 90 8.27 5.02 -2.13
C MET A 90 8.83 6.35 -2.62
N THR A 91 10.05 6.37 -3.18
CA THR A 91 10.71 7.60 -3.65
C THR A 91 10.53 7.86 -5.14
N GLY A 92 10.20 6.83 -5.93
CA GLY A 92 10.23 6.89 -7.40
C GLY A 92 11.64 6.92 -7.99
N GLN A 93 12.69 6.70 -7.18
CA GLN A 93 14.08 6.69 -7.63
C GLN A 93 14.53 5.27 -7.94
N HIS A 94 15.35 5.10 -8.99
CA HIS A 94 16.04 3.83 -9.19
C HIS A 94 17.14 3.63 -8.13
N SER A 95 17.55 2.37 -7.94
CA SER A 95 18.50 1.94 -6.89
C SER A 95 19.85 2.67 -6.89
N GLY A 96 20.29 3.19 -8.04
CA GLY A 96 21.51 4.01 -8.17
C GLY A 96 21.44 5.40 -7.51
N HIS A 97 20.23 5.93 -7.30
CA HIS A 97 20.01 7.23 -6.62
C HIS A 97 19.29 7.09 -5.27
N SER A 98 18.70 5.93 -4.99
CA SER A 98 18.12 5.64 -3.67
C SER A 98 19.19 5.58 -2.58
N HIS A 99 18.86 6.14 -1.41
CA HIS A 99 19.68 6.05 -0.18
C HIS A 99 19.72 4.61 0.36
N VAL A 100 18.58 3.91 0.35
CA VAL A 100 18.49 2.53 0.83
C VAL A 100 18.93 1.58 -0.29
N ARG A 101 20.13 0.98 -0.12
CA ARG A 101 20.78 0.12 -1.14
C ARG A 101 20.93 -1.34 -0.73
N GLY A 102 20.54 -1.69 0.49
CA GLY A 102 20.51 -3.07 0.97
C GLY A 102 19.53 -3.24 2.12
N ASN A 103 19.30 -4.49 2.50
CA ASN A 103 18.48 -4.88 3.64
C ASN A 103 19.21 -4.64 4.98
N LYS A 104 19.88 -3.49 5.14
CA LYS A 104 20.66 -3.18 6.34
C LYS A 104 19.73 -3.07 7.55
N GLU A 105 20.05 -3.83 8.59
CA GLU A 105 19.20 -3.98 9.76
C GLU A 105 19.72 -3.16 10.94
N TYR A 106 18.79 -2.66 11.75
CA TYR A 106 19.05 -1.87 12.95
C TYR A 106 18.43 -2.56 14.15
N TRP A 107 19.16 -3.53 14.67
CA TRP A 107 18.87 -4.22 15.92
C TRP A 107 20.16 -4.40 16.71
N SER A 108 20.02 -4.56 18.02
CA SER A 108 21.12 -4.49 18.96
C SER A 108 21.27 -5.83 19.68
N TYR A 109 22.26 -6.64 19.30
CA TYR A 109 22.53 -7.93 19.95
C TYR A 109 22.79 -7.80 21.46
N ASN A 110 23.30 -6.65 21.90
CA ASN A 110 23.60 -6.34 23.30
C ASN A 110 22.45 -5.65 24.07
N LYS A 111 21.31 -5.38 23.42
CA LYS A 111 20.12 -4.82 24.08
C LYS A 111 18.90 -5.63 23.70
N THR A 112 18.50 -6.50 24.61
CA THR A 112 17.32 -7.33 24.47
C THR A 112 16.21 -6.89 25.41
N VAL A 113 14.99 -7.31 25.09
CA VAL A 113 13.79 -7.15 25.90
C VAL A 113 13.13 -8.52 26.06
N ARG A 114 12.39 -8.72 27.15
CA ARG A 114 11.63 -9.95 27.40
C ARG A 114 10.15 -9.75 27.14
N TYR A 115 9.54 -10.74 26.50
CA TYR A 115 8.11 -10.90 26.34
C TYR A 115 7.71 -12.25 26.94
N GLY A 116 7.37 -12.24 28.23
CA GLY A 116 7.32 -13.46 29.04
C GLY A 116 8.70 -14.13 29.09
N ASP A 117 8.76 -15.39 28.63
CA ASP A 117 10.01 -16.15 28.51
C ASP A 117 10.72 -15.98 27.17
N ASN A 118 10.13 -15.21 26.25
CA ASN A 118 10.74 -14.94 24.96
C ASN A 118 11.70 -13.75 25.06
N VAL A 119 12.87 -13.86 24.44
CA VAL A 119 13.85 -12.77 24.32
C VAL A 119 13.78 -12.21 22.90
N ASP A 120 13.76 -10.90 22.78
CA ASP A 120 13.73 -10.17 21.51
C ASP A 120 14.64 -8.94 21.56
N PHE A 121 14.81 -8.24 20.45
CA PHE A 121 15.63 -7.03 20.41
C PHE A 121 14.87 -5.81 20.91
N ALA A 122 15.55 -4.96 21.69
CA ALA A 122 14.96 -3.73 22.21
C ALA A 122 14.62 -2.72 21.11
N VAL A 123 15.34 -2.75 19.99
CA VAL A 123 15.09 -1.95 18.78
C VAL A 123 15.17 -2.87 17.58
N VAL A 124 14.23 -2.72 16.65
CA VAL A 124 14.24 -3.44 15.37
C VAL A 124 13.91 -2.50 14.20
N GLY A 125 14.43 -2.82 13.02
CA GLY A 125 14.07 -2.14 11.77
C GLY A 125 15.18 -2.15 10.72
N GLN A 126 15.01 -1.31 9.71
CA GLN A 126 15.90 -1.20 8.54
C GLN A 126 16.49 0.21 8.43
N GLU A 127 17.46 0.36 7.52
CA GLU A 127 17.97 1.68 7.09
C GLU A 127 16.80 2.64 6.79
N PRO A 128 16.75 3.81 7.45
CA PRO A 128 15.76 4.84 7.18
C PRO A 128 15.79 5.31 5.73
N TYR A 129 14.63 5.61 5.15
CA TYR A 129 14.60 6.47 3.97
C TYR A 129 15.15 7.86 4.33
N ASP A 130 15.82 8.51 3.39
CA ASP A 130 16.34 9.86 3.57
C ASP A 130 15.18 10.83 3.94
N PRO A 131 15.23 11.50 5.11
CA PRO A 131 14.18 12.45 5.51
C PRO A 131 14.17 13.73 4.66
N ALA A 132 15.23 14.02 3.91
CA ALA A 132 15.25 15.15 2.99
C ALA A 132 14.44 14.90 1.70
N HIS A 133 14.13 13.63 1.39
CA HIS A 133 13.35 13.25 0.22
C HIS A 133 11.93 12.88 0.62
N LYS A 134 10.92 13.57 0.05
CA LYS A 134 9.53 13.17 0.20
C LYS A 134 9.30 11.80 -0.41
N ILE A 135 8.50 10.98 0.27
CA ILE A 135 7.99 9.71 -0.26
C ILE A 135 6.51 9.79 -0.60
N LEU A 136 6.03 8.78 -1.33
CA LEU A 136 4.68 8.70 -1.88
C LEU A 136 3.57 9.05 -0.86
N PRO A 137 3.54 8.52 0.38
CA PRO A 137 2.51 8.89 1.34
C PRO A 137 2.51 10.38 1.70
N GLU A 138 3.68 11.01 1.85
CA GLU A 138 3.79 12.46 2.12
C GLU A 138 3.25 13.26 0.94
N MET A 139 3.58 12.86 -0.29
CA MET A 139 3.09 13.52 -1.51
C MET A 139 1.58 13.39 -1.70
N LEU A 140 0.99 12.27 -1.29
CA LEU A 140 -0.46 12.05 -1.30
C LEU A 140 -1.13 12.89 -0.21
N LYS A 141 -0.54 12.96 0.98
CA LYS A 141 -1.05 13.76 2.10
C LYS A 141 -1.08 15.26 1.79
N ASP A 142 -0.04 15.77 1.11
CA ASP A 142 -0.02 17.16 0.58
C ASP A 142 -1.21 17.46 -0.34
N ARG A 143 -1.79 16.43 -0.95
CA ARG A 143 -2.95 16.51 -1.85
C ARG A 143 -4.26 16.15 -1.16
N GLY A 144 -4.27 16.11 0.17
CA GLY A 144 -5.46 15.89 0.99
C GLY A 144 -5.97 14.45 1.03
N TYR A 145 -5.13 13.47 0.70
CA TYR A 145 -5.45 12.06 0.94
C TYR A 145 -5.27 11.72 2.41
N ARG A 146 -6.16 10.88 2.95
CA ARG A 146 -5.90 10.13 4.17
C ARG A 146 -5.08 8.89 3.81
N THR A 147 -4.03 8.62 4.57
CA THR A 147 -3.08 7.55 4.24
C THR A 147 -3.07 6.46 5.30
N GLY A 148 -3.06 5.20 4.86
CA GLY A 148 -2.96 4.03 5.73
C GLY A 148 -1.89 3.08 5.22
N MET A 149 -1.23 2.37 6.12
CA MET A 149 -0.29 1.31 5.77
C MET A 149 -0.41 0.11 6.72
N PHE A 150 -0.66 -1.05 6.13
CA PHE A 150 -0.89 -2.29 6.87
C PHE A 150 0.08 -3.35 6.35
N GLY A 151 0.87 -3.95 7.26
CA GLY A 151 1.92 -4.90 6.90
C GLY A 151 3.33 -4.35 7.14
N LYS A 152 4.25 -4.63 6.21
CA LYS A 152 5.70 -4.42 6.40
C LYS A 152 6.18 -3.05 5.88
N TRP A 153 6.76 -2.23 6.76
CA TRP A 153 7.37 -0.95 6.45
C TRP A 153 8.75 -1.09 5.79
N ALA A 154 9.73 -1.63 6.53
CA ALA A 154 11.10 -1.83 6.06
C ALA A 154 11.79 -0.58 5.46
N GLY A 155 11.48 0.60 6.02
CA GLY A 155 12.01 1.90 5.62
C GLY A 155 12.50 2.77 6.78
N GLY A 156 12.88 2.12 7.88
CA GLY A 156 13.31 2.74 9.13
C GLY A 156 13.30 1.75 10.29
N TYR A 157 13.77 2.21 11.44
CA TYR A 157 13.71 1.48 12.71
C TYR A 157 12.92 2.24 13.76
N GLU A 158 12.51 1.54 14.81
CA GLU A 158 11.71 2.12 15.89
C GLU A 158 12.42 3.33 16.50
N GLY A 159 11.72 4.47 16.55
CA GLY A 159 12.27 5.76 17.00
C GLY A 159 13.07 6.54 15.95
N SER A 160 13.43 5.95 14.80
CA SER A 160 14.17 6.63 13.73
C SER A 160 13.38 7.79 13.09
N ALA A 161 14.05 8.61 12.28
CA ALA A 161 13.41 9.69 11.53
C ALA A 161 12.46 9.21 10.41
N SER A 162 12.44 7.91 10.11
CA SER A 162 11.68 7.34 8.99
C SER A 162 10.72 6.23 9.46
N THR A 163 10.02 6.45 10.56
CA THR A 163 8.87 5.62 10.97
C THR A 163 7.59 6.12 10.28
N PRO A 164 6.57 5.26 10.07
CA PRO A 164 5.31 5.62 9.40
C PRO A 164 4.68 6.95 9.87
N ASP A 165 4.63 7.19 11.17
CA ASP A 165 4.12 8.42 11.80
C ASP A 165 4.83 9.70 11.33
N LYS A 166 6.11 9.60 10.98
CA LYS A 166 6.93 10.71 10.49
C LYS A 166 6.92 10.84 8.98
N ARG A 167 6.44 9.82 8.26
CA ARG A 167 6.57 9.67 6.80
C ARG A 167 5.22 9.67 6.09
N GLY A 168 4.30 10.49 6.60
CA GLY A 168 3.06 10.80 5.91
C GLY A 168 1.96 9.74 6.03
N ILE A 169 2.07 8.79 6.96
CA ILE A 169 1.01 7.82 7.26
C ILE A 169 0.09 8.38 8.38
N ASP A 170 -1.23 8.24 8.25
CA ASP A 170 -2.19 8.56 9.32
C ASP A 170 -2.55 7.33 10.17
N GLU A 171 -2.59 6.14 9.57
CA GLU A 171 -2.91 4.88 10.26
C GLU A 171 -1.91 3.78 9.85
N PHE A 172 -1.28 3.12 10.82
CA PHE A 172 -0.30 2.06 10.60
C PHE A 172 -0.52 0.90 11.55
N TYR A 173 -0.49 -0.32 10.99
CA TYR A 173 -0.47 -1.54 11.79
C TYR A 173 0.30 -2.65 11.08
N GLY A 174 1.33 -3.20 11.73
CA GLY A 174 2.13 -4.28 11.15
C GLY A 174 3.57 -4.31 11.65
N TYR A 175 4.53 -4.45 10.75
CA TYR A 175 5.94 -4.60 11.08
C TYR A 175 6.74 -3.38 10.65
N ILE A 176 7.49 -2.77 11.58
CA ILE A 176 8.57 -1.87 11.18
C ILE A 176 9.72 -2.66 10.54
N CYS A 177 10.04 -3.82 11.11
CA CYS A 177 11.22 -4.60 10.79
C CYS A 177 10.95 -5.78 9.84
N GLN A 178 11.77 -5.90 8.79
CA GLN A 178 11.77 -7.02 7.85
C GLN A 178 12.06 -8.37 8.51
N PHE A 179 12.96 -8.42 9.50
CA PHE A 179 13.32 -9.65 10.20
C PHE A 179 12.11 -10.19 10.97
N GLN A 180 11.40 -9.31 11.67
CA GLN A 180 10.18 -9.65 12.41
C GLN A 180 9.04 -10.06 11.48
N ALA A 181 8.99 -9.51 10.26
CA ALA A 181 7.97 -9.82 9.27
C ALA A 181 8.02 -11.27 8.74
N HIS A 182 9.07 -12.04 9.04
CA HIS A 182 9.12 -13.48 8.75
C HIS A 182 8.37 -14.35 9.78
N LEU A 183 7.86 -13.75 10.86
CA LEU A 183 7.18 -14.47 11.92
C LEU A 183 5.67 -14.50 11.67
N TYR A 184 5.10 -15.69 11.54
CA TYR A 184 3.64 -15.88 11.51
C TYR A 184 2.97 -15.52 12.85
N TYR A 185 3.65 -15.81 13.96
CA TYR A 185 3.12 -15.60 15.32
C TYR A 185 4.12 -14.80 16.17
N PRO A 186 4.29 -13.48 15.92
CA PRO A 186 5.33 -12.67 16.56
C PRO A 186 5.02 -12.39 18.04
N ASN A 187 6.00 -11.83 18.77
CA ASN A 187 5.79 -11.35 20.15
C ASN A 187 5.01 -10.02 20.20
N PHE A 188 5.17 -9.20 19.17
CA PHE A 188 4.55 -7.89 19.05
C PHE A 188 4.33 -7.53 17.58
N LEU A 189 3.45 -6.57 17.37
CA LEU A 189 3.35 -5.78 16.15
C LEU A 189 3.59 -4.31 16.49
N ASN A 190 3.66 -3.46 15.48
CA ASN A 190 3.79 -2.02 15.64
C ASN A 190 2.49 -1.35 15.20
N ARG A 191 2.07 -0.32 15.95
CA ARG A 191 0.87 0.47 15.67
C ARG A 191 1.19 1.95 15.70
N TYR A 192 0.52 2.70 14.85
CA TYR A 192 0.34 4.15 14.99
C TYR A 192 -1.02 4.53 14.46
N SER A 193 -1.75 5.33 15.22
CA SER A 193 -3.06 5.84 14.82
C SER A 193 -3.21 7.30 15.20
N ARG A 194 -3.29 8.14 14.17
CA ARG A 194 -3.59 9.56 14.36
C ARG A 194 -4.99 9.75 14.94
N SER A 195 -5.94 8.90 14.57
CA SER A 195 -7.32 8.98 15.09
C SER A 195 -7.43 8.61 16.58
N LEU A 196 -6.53 7.77 17.09
CA LEU A 196 -6.42 7.48 18.53
C LEU A 196 -5.56 8.49 19.31
N GLY A 197 -4.99 9.49 18.62
CA GLY A 197 -4.16 10.52 19.25
C GLY A 197 -2.73 10.07 19.55
N ASP A 198 -2.24 9.00 18.91
CA ASP A 198 -0.84 8.58 19.05
C ASP A 198 0.10 9.68 18.55
N THR A 199 1.22 9.87 19.23
CA THR A 199 2.27 10.84 18.85
C THR A 199 3.51 10.18 18.24
N ALA A 200 3.58 8.85 18.25
CA ALA A 200 4.66 8.06 17.69
C ALA A 200 4.21 6.62 17.44
N VAL A 201 4.94 5.88 16.61
CA VAL A 201 4.77 4.42 16.50
C VAL A 201 5.14 3.74 17.82
N VAL A 202 4.27 2.84 18.26
CA VAL A 202 4.45 2.03 19.47
C VAL A 202 4.47 0.54 19.12
N ARG A 203 5.00 -0.27 20.04
CA ARG A 203 4.81 -1.73 20.00
C ARG A 203 3.49 -2.07 20.66
N GLU A 204 2.78 -3.02 20.07
CA GLU A 204 1.59 -3.66 20.63
C GLU A 204 1.93 -5.13 20.86
N VAL A 205 1.92 -5.54 22.13
CA VAL A 205 2.31 -6.90 22.54
C VAL A 205 1.18 -7.88 22.24
N LEU A 206 1.54 -9.02 21.66
CA LEU A 206 0.61 -10.12 21.40
C LEU A 206 0.56 -11.03 22.64
N GLU A 207 -0.28 -10.63 23.61
CA GLU A 207 -0.34 -11.22 24.94
C GLU A 207 -0.54 -12.74 24.99
N ASP A 208 -1.30 -13.33 24.05
CA ASP A 208 -1.49 -14.79 24.00
C ASP A 208 -0.28 -15.50 23.41
N ASN A 209 0.38 -14.87 22.44
CA ASN A 209 1.59 -15.44 21.84
C ASN A 209 2.74 -15.52 22.84
N ILE A 210 2.92 -14.49 23.68
CA ILE A 210 4.08 -14.39 24.57
C ILE A 210 4.02 -15.37 25.76
N LYS A 211 2.89 -16.03 25.99
CA LYS A 211 2.71 -17.15 26.94
C LYS A 211 3.40 -18.44 26.48
N HIS A 212 3.87 -18.48 25.23
CA HIS A 212 4.43 -19.65 24.60
C HIS A 212 5.80 -19.34 23.96
N PRO A 213 6.72 -20.32 23.86
CA PRO A 213 8.05 -20.08 23.32
C PRO A 213 8.04 -19.77 21.81
N MET A 214 9.02 -19.00 21.34
CA MET A 214 9.24 -18.68 19.92
C MET A 214 9.68 -19.88 19.05
N PHE A 215 10.02 -21.01 19.66
CA PHE A 215 10.50 -22.21 18.96
C PHE A 215 10.11 -23.49 19.70
N GLY A 216 10.28 -24.62 19.02
CA GLY A 216 9.95 -25.94 19.55
C GLY A 216 8.44 -26.22 19.63
N PRO A 217 8.03 -27.31 20.29
CA PRO A 217 6.63 -27.76 20.30
C PRO A 217 5.65 -26.72 20.87
N GLY A 218 6.11 -25.85 21.78
CA GLY A 218 5.28 -24.79 22.35
C GLY A 218 4.92 -23.68 21.36
N TYR A 219 5.69 -23.49 20.28
CA TYR A 219 5.42 -22.45 19.27
C TYR A 219 4.03 -22.62 18.63
N PHE A 220 3.60 -23.86 18.39
CA PHE A 220 2.30 -24.16 17.77
C PHE A 220 1.09 -23.85 18.67
N LYS A 221 1.32 -23.44 19.92
CA LYS A 221 0.25 -22.97 20.82
C LYS A 221 -0.04 -21.47 20.68
N ARG A 222 0.79 -20.73 19.93
CA ARG A 222 0.60 -19.30 19.66
C ARG A 222 -0.59 -19.13 18.71
N THR A 223 -1.57 -18.31 19.08
CA THR A 223 -2.86 -18.19 18.37
C THR A 223 -3.02 -16.88 17.61
N GLN A 224 -2.23 -15.85 17.94
CA GLN A 224 -2.34 -14.53 17.34
C GLN A 224 -1.52 -14.50 16.04
N TYR A 225 -2.15 -14.95 14.95
CA TYR A 225 -1.60 -14.98 13.60
C TYR A 225 -1.53 -13.57 12.99
N SER A 226 -0.32 -13.10 12.69
CA SER A 226 -0.07 -11.71 12.31
C SER A 226 -0.83 -11.26 11.06
N ALA A 227 -0.82 -12.05 10.00
CA ALA A 227 -1.47 -11.67 8.75
C ALA A 227 -2.97 -11.48 8.90
N LYS A 228 -3.63 -12.32 9.73
CA LYS A 228 -5.06 -12.13 10.05
C LYS A 228 -5.29 -10.85 10.84
N ILE A 229 -4.51 -10.61 11.89
CA ILE A 229 -4.70 -9.42 12.73
C ILE A 229 -4.47 -8.14 11.92
N ILE A 230 -3.41 -8.09 11.10
CA ILE A 230 -3.12 -6.95 10.23
C ILE A 230 -4.26 -6.74 9.22
N HIS A 231 -4.80 -7.82 8.64
CA HIS A 231 -5.96 -7.74 7.74
C HIS A 231 -7.20 -7.18 8.44
N ASP A 232 -7.55 -7.72 9.61
CA ASP A 232 -8.70 -7.25 10.37
C ASP A 232 -8.55 -5.76 10.74
N LYS A 233 -7.34 -5.33 11.13
CA LYS A 233 -7.02 -3.91 11.39
C LYS A 233 -7.10 -3.00 10.17
N ALA A 234 -6.87 -3.53 8.97
CA ALA A 234 -7.02 -2.75 7.74
C ALA A 234 -8.49 -2.51 7.35
N LEU A 235 -9.43 -3.22 7.98
CA LEU A 235 -10.87 -3.14 7.71
C LEU A 235 -11.65 -2.32 8.74
N GLU A 236 -11.02 -1.89 9.84
CA GLU A 236 -11.58 -0.98 10.86
C GLU A 236 -11.69 0.46 10.34
#